data_AF-A0A7J0E460-F1
#
_entry.id   AF-A0A7J0E460-F1
#
_cell.length_a   1.000
_cell.length_b   1.000
_cell.length_c   1.000
_cell.angle_alpha   90.00
_cell.angle_beta   90.00
_cell.angle_gamma   90.00
#
_symmetry.space_group_name_H-M   'P 1'
#
loop_
_entity.id
_entity.type
_entity.pdbx_description
1 polymer ?
#
loop_
_entity_poly.entity_id
_entity_poly.type
_entity_poly.pdbx_seq_one_letter_code
_entity_poly.pdbx_strand_id
1 'polypeptide(L)'
;MPVDDIGDVTVSNDGATILKMLDVEHPAAKVLVELAELQDREVGDGTNSVVIIAAELLKLAMREACKYVDEKLAVRVKKLGKDSLVNCAKTSMSSKLIAQDSDFFANLVVEAVQVVKMTNARGEIKYPIKYFVEAGAIAVSTFADMEGDETFDSLLLGHADEVVEERIADDDVIMIKGKENKSAVSLILRVANDYMLDEMERVLHDSLSIVKRTLESIIMEMGESRGGGAWKPGGVAGEGGFGQMIDRGGGFDDIDIELIYGSLSRLFPCKVVAGGCAVEAALSVYLEYLATTLGSREQLAITEFAESLLIIPKILVVNAAKDATEIVAKLRAYHHTAQTKADKKHLSSMGLDLLKGTTRNNLEAGVIEPAMSKVKIIKVQDHGDEF
;
A
#
# COMPACT_ATOMS: atom_id res chain seq x y z
N MET A 1 -1.84 29.65 -17.60
CA MET A 1 -1.57 31.05 -17.22
C MET A 1 -1.49 31.10 -15.70
N PRO A 2 -0.31 30.88 -15.12
CA PRO A 2 -0.08 31.09 -13.69
C PRO A 2 -0.20 32.59 -13.35
N VAL A 3 -0.82 32.86 -12.19
CA VAL A 3 -0.96 34.20 -11.60
C VAL A 3 -0.26 34.12 -10.25
N ASP A 4 0.66 35.05 -9.97
CA ASP A 4 1.35 35.10 -8.69
C ASP A 4 0.50 35.81 -7.61
N ASP A 5 0.98 35.79 -6.36
CA ASP A 5 0.29 36.39 -5.21
C ASP A 5 0.09 37.92 -5.32
N ILE A 6 0.82 38.57 -6.23
CA ILE A 6 0.78 40.02 -6.46
C ILE A 6 -0.19 40.36 -7.60
N GLY A 7 -0.68 39.35 -8.32
CA GLY A 7 -1.61 39.48 -9.45
C GLY A 7 -0.92 39.63 -10.80
N ASP A 8 0.40 39.45 -10.87
CA ASP A 8 1.14 39.46 -12.13
C ASP A 8 0.87 38.16 -12.90
N VAL A 9 0.55 38.35 -14.17
CA VAL A 9 0.18 37.28 -15.09
C VAL A 9 1.38 36.89 -15.92
N THR A 10 1.79 35.63 -15.82
CA THR A 10 2.81 35.08 -16.72
C THR A 10 2.16 34.13 -17.73
N VAL A 11 2.41 34.39 -19.01
CA VAL A 11 1.98 33.53 -20.12
C VAL A 11 3.23 32.88 -20.71
N SER A 12 3.41 31.59 -20.46
CA SER A 12 4.50 30.80 -21.02
C SER A 12 3.99 29.42 -21.42
N ASN A 13 4.60 28.86 -22.47
CA ASN A 13 4.46 27.46 -22.89
C ASN A 13 5.72 26.64 -22.56
N ASP A 14 6.75 27.29 -22.03
CA ASP A 14 7.96 26.61 -21.62
C ASP A 14 7.75 25.88 -20.29
N GLY A 15 8.05 24.59 -20.27
CA GLY A 15 7.84 23.70 -19.14
C GLY A 15 8.66 24.08 -17.93
N ALA A 16 9.92 24.49 -18.11
CA ALA A 16 10.77 24.88 -16.99
C ALA A 16 10.23 26.15 -16.31
N THR A 17 9.82 27.15 -17.10
CA THR A 17 9.21 28.37 -16.59
C THR A 17 7.88 28.10 -15.86
N ILE A 18 7.03 27.23 -16.42
CA ILE A 18 5.77 26.83 -15.79
C ILE A 18 6.02 26.09 -14.46
N LEU A 19 6.90 25.10 -14.47
CA LEU A 19 7.20 24.25 -13.29
C LEU A 19 7.83 25.05 -12.14
N LYS A 20 8.59 26.10 -12.45
CA LYS A 20 9.18 26.99 -11.46
C LYS A 20 8.16 27.91 -10.79
N MET A 21 7.09 28.26 -11.50
CA MET A 21 5.98 29.06 -10.96
C MET A 21 5.00 28.21 -10.15
N LEU A 22 5.03 26.89 -10.29
CA LEU A 22 4.27 25.99 -9.45
C LEU A 22 4.97 25.83 -8.10
N ASP A 23 4.25 26.04 -7.01
CA ASP A 23 4.77 25.75 -5.67
C ASP A 23 4.71 24.24 -5.41
N VAL A 24 5.74 23.54 -5.88
CA VAL A 24 5.84 22.09 -5.75
C VAL A 24 6.46 21.75 -4.40
N GLU A 25 5.64 21.34 -3.44
CA GLU A 25 6.13 20.91 -2.12
C GLU A 25 6.75 19.51 -2.13
N HIS A 26 6.20 18.60 -2.94
CA HIS A 26 6.54 17.17 -2.89
C HIS A 26 7.98 16.88 -3.38
N PRO A 27 8.85 16.23 -2.57
CA PRO A 27 10.26 16.02 -2.92
C PRO A 27 10.49 15.30 -4.26
N ALA A 28 9.70 14.27 -4.58
CA ALA A 28 9.84 13.55 -5.86
C ALA A 28 9.43 14.41 -7.07
N ALA A 29 8.51 15.35 -6.87
CA ALA A 29 8.09 16.25 -7.93
C ALA A 29 9.12 17.39 -8.12
N LYS A 30 9.79 17.84 -7.04
CA LYS A 30 10.93 18.75 -7.14
C LYS A 30 12.06 18.21 -8.02
N VAL A 31 12.32 16.90 -7.99
CA VAL A 31 13.29 16.26 -8.90
C VAL A 31 12.90 16.44 -10.37
N LEU A 32 11.61 16.39 -10.70
CA LEU A 32 11.13 16.64 -12.07
C LEU A 32 11.25 18.13 -12.46
N VAL A 33 11.04 19.05 -11.51
CA VAL A 33 11.27 20.48 -11.71
C VAL A 33 12.76 20.75 -11.96
N GLU A 34 13.65 20.20 -11.14
CA GLU A 34 15.11 20.31 -11.29
C GLU A 34 15.58 19.71 -12.63
N LEU A 35 14.98 18.60 -13.08
CA LEU A 35 15.28 18.01 -14.38
C LEU A 35 14.92 18.96 -15.54
N ALA A 36 13.78 19.64 -15.45
CA ALA A 36 13.37 20.64 -16.44
C ALA A 36 14.32 21.84 -16.45
N GLU A 37 14.71 22.34 -15.27
CA GLU A 37 15.65 23.46 -15.13
C GLU A 37 17.05 23.10 -15.66
N LEU A 38 17.52 21.87 -15.43
CA LEU A 38 18.80 21.39 -15.95
C LEU A 38 18.77 21.34 -17.48
N GLN A 39 17.69 20.81 -18.07
CA GLN A 39 17.52 20.75 -19.52
C GLN A 39 17.47 22.15 -20.15
N ASP A 40 16.78 23.09 -19.51
CA ASP A 40 16.75 24.50 -19.92
C ASP A 40 18.14 25.15 -19.85
N ARG A 41 18.89 24.88 -18.77
CA ARG A 41 20.24 25.42 -18.59
C ARG A 41 21.25 24.88 -19.60
N GLU A 42 21.17 23.58 -19.92
CA GLU A 42 22.16 22.91 -20.78
C GLU A 42 21.85 23.04 -22.27
N VAL A 43 20.58 22.91 -22.64
CA VAL A 43 20.14 22.85 -24.05
C VAL A 43 19.25 24.04 -24.41
N GLY A 44 18.42 24.51 -23.48
CA GLY A 44 17.46 25.60 -23.69
C GLY A 44 16.22 25.21 -24.50
N ASP A 45 15.98 23.91 -24.72
CA ASP A 45 14.80 23.36 -25.38
C ASP A 45 14.51 21.92 -24.90
N GLY A 46 13.28 21.46 -25.09
CA GLY A 46 12.83 20.10 -24.73
C GLY A 46 12.49 19.92 -23.26
N THR A 47 12.28 21.02 -22.51
CA THR A 47 11.89 21.03 -21.09
C THR A 47 10.57 20.26 -20.85
N ASN A 48 9.59 20.46 -21.73
CA ASN A 48 8.33 19.72 -21.69
C ASN A 48 8.54 18.22 -21.96
N SER A 49 9.33 17.91 -22.99
CA SER A 49 9.54 16.53 -23.43
C SER A 49 10.30 15.72 -22.38
N VAL A 50 11.33 16.28 -21.74
CA VAL A 50 12.12 15.55 -20.74
C VAL A 50 11.29 15.18 -19.50
N VAL A 51 10.41 16.08 -19.05
CA VAL A 51 9.54 15.85 -17.89
C VAL A 51 8.49 14.79 -18.20
N ILE A 52 7.83 14.88 -19.36
CA ILE A 52 6.80 13.90 -19.77
C ILE A 52 7.43 12.51 -19.95
N ILE A 53 8.60 12.44 -20.59
CA ILE A 53 9.32 11.17 -20.77
C ILE A 53 9.73 10.60 -19.40
N ALA A 54 10.28 11.40 -18.49
CA ALA A 54 10.65 10.94 -17.16
C ALA A 54 9.45 10.41 -16.36
N ALA A 55 8.31 11.11 -16.42
CA ALA A 55 7.07 10.68 -15.77
C ALA A 55 6.55 9.35 -16.33
N GLU A 56 6.51 9.19 -17.66
CA GLU A 56 6.03 7.96 -18.28
C GLU A 56 6.98 6.78 -18.02
N LEU A 57 8.30 7.00 -17.99
CA LEU A 57 9.29 5.98 -17.64
C LEU A 57 9.10 5.47 -16.21
N LEU A 58 8.91 6.37 -15.24
CA LEU A 58 8.63 6.00 -13.85
C LEU A 58 7.31 5.21 -13.75
N LYS A 59 6.26 5.67 -14.43
CA LYS A 59 4.96 5.00 -14.47
C LYS A 59 5.06 3.58 -15.02
N LEU A 60 5.80 3.39 -16.12
CA LEU A 60 6.02 2.08 -16.73
C LEU A 60 6.79 1.14 -15.79
N ALA A 61 7.89 1.62 -15.20
CA ALA A 61 8.72 0.84 -14.28
C ALA A 61 7.91 0.39 -13.04
N MET A 62 7.13 1.28 -12.44
CA MET A 62 6.26 0.97 -11.30
C MET A 62 5.17 -0.03 -11.66
N ARG A 63 4.57 0.10 -12.86
CA ARG A 63 3.53 -0.81 -13.35
C ARG A 63 4.08 -2.22 -13.51
N GLU A 64 5.23 -2.37 -14.14
CA GLU A 64 5.84 -3.69 -14.37
C GLU A 64 6.35 -4.31 -13.06
N ALA A 65 6.86 -3.50 -12.14
CA ALA A 65 7.20 -3.94 -10.78
C ALA A 65 5.97 -4.50 -10.04
N CYS A 66 4.84 -3.78 -10.04
CA CYS A 66 3.60 -4.23 -9.39
C CYS A 66 3.10 -5.54 -9.99
N LYS A 67 3.19 -5.69 -11.32
CA LYS A 67 2.80 -6.90 -12.03
C LYS A 67 3.66 -8.10 -11.64
N TYR A 68 4.98 -7.91 -11.55
CA TYR A 68 5.90 -8.95 -11.10
C TYR A 68 5.62 -9.41 -9.65
N VAL A 69 5.33 -8.47 -8.75
CA VAL A 69 4.94 -8.79 -7.36
C VAL A 69 3.69 -9.68 -7.35
N ASP A 70 2.65 -9.30 -8.09
CA ASP A 70 1.35 -9.99 -8.04
C ASP A 70 1.36 -11.37 -8.70
N GLU A 71 2.14 -11.54 -9.79
CA GLU A 71 2.18 -12.76 -10.59
C GLU A 71 3.24 -13.76 -10.14
N LYS A 72 4.41 -13.30 -9.68
CA LYS A 72 5.58 -14.17 -9.44
C LYS A 72 5.96 -14.32 -7.97
N LEU A 73 5.78 -13.29 -7.15
CA LEU A 73 6.20 -13.29 -5.74
C LEU A 73 5.06 -13.57 -4.76
N ALA A 74 3.84 -13.12 -5.07
CA ALA A 74 2.73 -13.21 -4.15
C ALA A 74 2.15 -14.64 -4.03
N VAL A 75 1.97 -15.08 -2.79
CA VAL A 75 1.42 -16.39 -2.43
C VAL A 75 0.05 -16.21 -1.77
N ARG A 76 -0.94 -17.02 -2.16
CA ARG A 76 -2.29 -16.94 -1.57
C ARG A 76 -2.29 -17.46 -0.13
N VAL A 77 -2.89 -16.70 0.79
CA VAL A 77 -3.00 -17.00 2.23
C VAL A 77 -3.72 -18.32 2.49
N LYS A 78 -4.70 -18.71 1.66
CA LYS A 78 -5.41 -20.00 1.79
C LYS A 78 -4.47 -21.22 1.78
N LYS A 79 -3.31 -21.12 1.12
CA LYS A 79 -2.31 -22.21 1.06
C LYS A 79 -1.49 -22.34 2.35
N LEU A 80 -1.52 -21.30 3.18
CA LEU A 80 -0.52 -20.97 4.19
C LEU A 80 -1.08 -21.04 5.62
N GLY A 81 -2.40 -21.19 5.78
CA GLY A 81 -3.05 -21.50 7.06
C GLY A 81 -3.15 -20.33 8.06
N LYS A 82 -3.67 -20.63 9.26
CA LYS A 82 -3.79 -19.65 10.37
C LYS A 82 -2.43 -19.15 10.84
N ASP A 83 -1.41 -20.01 10.80
CA ASP A 83 -0.04 -19.71 11.21
C ASP A 83 0.57 -18.53 10.43
N SER A 84 0.16 -18.34 9.18
CA SER A 84 0.65 -17.24 8.36
C SER A 84 0.09 -15.88 8.78
N LEU A 85 -1.09 -15.83 9.40
CA LEU A 85 -1.63 -14.60 9.99
C LEU A 85 -0.84 -14.23 11.24
N VAL A 86 -0.51 -15.22 12.06
CA VAL A 86 0.30 -15.03 13.28
C VAL A 86 1.70 -14.56 12.87
N ASN A 87 2.30 -15.18 11.87
CA ASN A 87 3.61 -14.78 11.33
C ASN A 87 3.61 -13.37 10.73
N CYS A 88 2.54 -12.97 10.05
CA CYS A 88 2.36 -11.60 9.53
C CYS A 88 2.31 -10.58 10.69
N ALA A 89 1.57 -10.88 11.76
CA ALA A 89 1.52 -10.06 12.96
C ALA A 89 2.90 -9.97 13.65
N LYS A 90 3.61 -11.11 13.82
CA LYS A 90 4.97 -11.13 14.38
C LYS A 90 5.94 -10.25 13.59
N THR A 91 5.83 -10.29 12.26
CA THR A 91 6.70 -9.48 11.38
C THR A 91 6.49 -7.98 11.63
N SER A 92 5.24 -7.53 11.78
CA SER A 92 4.91 -6.13 12.15
C SER A 92 5.48 -5.69 13.50
N MET A 93 5.56 -6.62 14.45
CA MET A 93 6.01 -6.35 15.83
C MET A 93 7.53 -6.40 16.00
N SER A 94 8.26 -6.95 15.01
CA SER A 94 9.69 -7.27 15.13
C SER A 94 10.60 -6.05 15.37
N SER A 95 10.19 -4.85 14.94
CA SER A 95 10.93 -3.60 15.10
C SER A 95 10.42 -2.71 16.23
N LYS A 96 9.61 -3.25 17.16
CA LYS A 96 8.85 -2.48 18.16
C LYS A 96 9.07 -3.01 19.58
N LEU A 97 8.62 -2.27 20.60
CA LEU A 97 8.86 -2.61 22.01
C LEU A 97 8.39 -4.03 22.40
N ILE A 98 7.28 -4.51 21.81
CA ILE A 98 6.71 -5.83 22.13
C ILE A 98 7.35 -6.99 21.35
N ALA A 99 8.49 -6.79 20.69
CA ALA A 99 9.14 -7.82 19.89
C ALA A 99 9.45 -9.09 20.71
N GLN A 100 9.78 -8.96 22.00
CA GLN A 100 10.09 -10.08 22.90
C GLN A 100 8.87 -10.98 23.16
N ASP A 101 7.69 -10.39 23.33
CA ASP A 101 6.42 -11.09 23.60
C ASP A 101 5.55 -11.22 22.34
N SER A 102 6.15 -11.10 21.16
CA SER A 102 5.45 -11.09 19.88
C SER A 102 4.63 -12.37 19.64
N ASP A 103 5.04 -13.51 20.21
CA ASP A 103 4.27 -14.77 20.15
C ASP A 103 2.92 -14.66 20.84
N PHE A 104 2.87 -14.04 22.02
CA PHE A 104 1.64 -13.85 22.78
C PHE A 104 0.72 -12.85 22.07
N PHE A 105 1.25 -11.67 21.74
CA PHE A 105 0.46 -10.61 21.12
C PHE A 105 0.00 -10.95 19.71
N ALA A 106 0.79 -11.67 18.92
CA ALA A 106 0.38 -12.10 17.58
C ALA A 106 -0.84 -13.03 17.60
N ASN A 107 -0.89 -13.97 18.55
CA ASN A 107 -2.04 -14.85 18.71
C ASN A 107 -3.29 -14.06 19.14
N LEU A 108 -3.13 -13.17 20.12
CA LEU A 108 -4.20 -12.29 20.61
C LEU A 108 -4.80 -11.42 19.49
N VAL A 109 -3.94 -10.78 18.69
CA VAL A 109 -4.33 -9.93 17.55
C VAL A 109 -5.09 -10.73 16.50
N VAL A 110 -4.60 -11.93 16.14
CA VAL A 110 -5.26 -12.77 15.13
C VAL A 110 -6.63 -13.25 15.62
N GLU A 111 -6.74 -13.63 16.88
CA GLU A 111 -8.02 -14.03 17.48
C GLU A 111 -9.01 -12.87 17.52
N ALA A 112 -8.57 -11.68 17.97
CA ALA A 112 -9.40 -10.48 17.99
C ALA A 112 -9.95 -10.13 16.60
N VAL A 113 -9.10 -10.15 15.57
CA VAL A 113 -9.52 -9.85 14.19
C VAL A 113 -10.47 -10.91 13.64
N GLN A 114 -10.28 -12.19 13.99
CA GLN A 114 -11.17 -13.26 13.53
C GLN A 114 -12.57 -13.17 14.13
N VAL A 115 -12.69 -12.71 15.37
CA VAL A 115 -13.99 -12.52 16.04
C VAL A 115 -14.77 -11.39 15.37
N VAL A 116 -14.16 -10.22 15.16
CA VAL A 116 -14.85 -9.04 14.59
C VAL A 116 -15.19 -9.13 13.09
N LYS A 117 -15.10 -10.32 12.49
CA LYS A 117 -15.38 -10.54 11.08
C LYS A 117 -16.84 -10.24 10.75
N MET A 118 -17.08 -9.21 9.94
CA MET A 118 -18.39 -8.92 9.37
C MET A 118 -18.43 -9.30 7.90
N THR A 119 -19.54 -9.91 7.47
CA THR A 119 -19.78 -10.19 6.05
C THR A 119 -20.96 -9.37 5.59
N ASN A 120 -20.73 -8.46 4.64
CA ASN A 120 -21.80 -7.66 4.05
C ASN A 120 -22.69 -8.53 3.17
N ALA A 121 -23.90 -8.07 2.85
CA ALA A 121 -24.85 -8.77 1.96
C ALA A 121 -24.26 -9.10 0.57
N ARG A 122 -23.21 -8.39 0.14
CA ARG A 122 -22.47 -8.62 -1.12
C ARG A 122 -21.38 -9.70 -1.03
N GLY A 123 -21.21 -10.35 0.12
CA GLY A 123 -20.14 -11.34 0.34
C GLY A 123 -18.76 -10.75 0.59
N GLU A 124 -18.65 -9.41 0.68
CA GLU A 124 -17.44 -8.72 1.12
C GLU A 124 -17.18 -9.01 2.60
N ILE A 125 -15.95 -9.38 2.93
CA ILE A 125 -15.49 -9.54 4.30
C ILE A 125 -14.82 -8.25 4.72
N LYS A 126 -15.40 -7.55 5.69
CA LYS A 126 -14.82 -6.35 6.30
C LYS A 126 -14.48 -6.62 7.76
N TYR A 127 -13.36 -6.06 8.20
CA TYR A 127 -12.92 -6.09 9.59
C TYR A 127 -12.97 -4.65 10.12
N PRO A 128 -14.05 -4.26 10.81
CA PRO A 128 -14.19 -2.93 11.38
C PRO A 128 -13.26 -2.79 12.58
N ILE A 129 -12.02 -2.41 12.31
CA ILE A 129 -11.09 -1.92 13.32
C ILE A 129 -11.30 -0.41 13.36
N LYS A 130 -12.01 0.08 14.38
CA LYS A 130 -12.14 1.50 14.69
C LYS A 130 -11.38 1.78 15.98
N TYR A 131 -10.63 2.87 15.98
CA TYR A 131 -10.12 3.50 17.20
C TYR A 131 -11.27 4.27 17.81
N PHE A 132 -11.70 3.82 18.97
CA PHE A 132 -12.50 4.59 19.88
C PHE A 132 -12.04 4.21 21.28
N VAL A 133 -11.05 4.94 21.79
CA VAL A 133 -11.07 5.32 23.21
C VAL A 133 -12.41 6.06 23.37
N GLU A 134 -13.24 5.58 24.28
CA GLU A 134 -14.71 5.73 24.29
C GLU A 134 -15.42 4.89 23.23
N ALA A 135 -15.54 3.59 23.48
CA ALA A 135 -16.50 2.75 22.80
C ALA A 135 -17.86 3.47 22.75
N GLY A 136 -18.22 3.96 21.57
CA GLY A 136 -19.55 4.41 21.20
C GLY A 136 -20.57 3.27 21.14
N ALA A 137 -20.48 2.31 22.07
CA ALA A 137 -21.70 1.79 22.67
C ALA A 137 -22.04 2.82 23.75
N ILE A 138 -22.79 3.86 23.36
CA ILE A 138 -23.49 4.66 24.35
C ILE A 138 -24.39 3.66 25.07
N ALA A 139 -23.96 3.17 26.23
CA ALA A 139 -24.89 2.68 27.22
C ALA A 139 -25.70 3.93 27.57
N VAL A 140 -26.83 4.10 26.88
CA VAL A 140 -27.74 5.19 27.15
C VAL A 140 -28.27 4.90 28.56
N SER A 141 -27.69 5.57 29.55
CA SER A 141 -28.07 5.40 30.96
C SER A 141 -29.47 5.94 31.23
N THR A 142 -30.00 6.76 30.32
CA THR A 142 -31.28 7.45 30.45
C THR A 142 -31.89 7.69 29.06
N PHE A 143 -33.10 7.21 28.84
CA PHE A 143 -33.87 7.42 27.60
C PHE A 143 -34.88 8.58 27.72
N ALA A 144 -34.71 9.44 28.73
CA ALA A 144 -35.64 10.51 29.03
C ALA A 144 -35.70 11.55 27.89
N ASP A 145 -36.92 11.86 27.46
CA ASP A 145 -37.19 13.06 26.67
C ASP A 145 -37.07 14.35 27.52
N MET A 146 -37.29 15.52 26.92
CA MET A 146 -37.24 16.80 27.65
C MET A 146 -38.32 16.95 28.73
N GLU A 147 -39.26 16.01 28.83
CA GLU A 147 -40.36 15.97 29.79
C GLU A 147 -40.13 14.93 30.90
N GLY A 148 -39.06 14.12 30.80
CA GLY A 148 -38.66 13.14 31.81
C GLY A 148 -39.26 11.75 31.61
N ASP A 149 -39.95 11.50 30.50
CA ASP A 149 -40.55 10.20 30.20
C ASP A 149 -39.56 9.31 29.43
N GLU A 150 -39.34 8.08 29.92
CA GLU A 150 -38.50 7.08 29.26
C GLU A 150 -39.37 6.15 28.41
N THR A 151 -39.50 6.43 27.12
CA THR A 151 -40.14 5.52 26.16
C THR A 151 -39.09 4.93 25.22
N PHE A 152 -39.00 3.60 25.19
CA PHE A 152 -38.14 2.89 24.23
C PHE A 152 -38.87 1.69 23.64
N ASP A 153 -38.56 1.40 22.36
CA ASP A 153 -39.01 0.17 21.72
C ASP A 153 -38.12 -0.99 22.17
N SER A 154 -38.71 -1.97 22.87
CA SER A 154 -38.05 -3.19 23.33
C SER A 154 -37.33 -3.97 22.21
N LEU A 155 -37.70 -3.75 20.94
CA LEU A 155 -37.06 -4.37 19.78
C LEU A 155 -35.67 -3.81 19.46
N LEU A 156 -35.32 -2.63 19.97
CA LEU A 156 -34.02 -1.97 19.72
C LEU A 156 -32.95 -2.32 20.78
N LEU A 157 -33.32 -3.05 21.84
CA LEU A 157 -32.39 -3.43 22.91
C LEU A 157 -31.47 -4.59 22.48
N GLY A 158 -30.17 -4.42 22.73
CA GLY A 158 -29.18 -5.48 22.58
C GLY A 158 -29.20 -6.45 23.76
N HIS A 159 -28.83 -7.71 23.51
CA HIS A 159 -28.67 -8.73 24.55
C HIS A 159 -27.19 -8.91 24.91
N ALA A 160 -26.88 -9.05 26.20
CA ALA A 160 -25.57 -9.40 26.73
C ALA A 160 -25.76 -10.40 27.89
N ASP A 161 -24.82 -11.35 28.04
CA ASP A 161 -24.94 -12.38 29.07
C ASP A 161 -24.67 -11.81 30.47
N GLU A 162 -23.72 -10.88 30.57
CA GLU A 162 -23.29 -10.28 31.81
C GLU A 162 -22.77 -8.85 31.55
N VAL A 163 -23.18 -7.90 32.39
CA VAL A 163 -22.65 -6.53 32.41
C VAL A 163 -22.14 -6.25 33.81
N VAL A 164 -20.83 -6.02 33.95
CA VAL A 164 -20.18 -5.74 35.23
C VAL A 164 -19.40 -4.44 35.17
N GLU A 165 -19.45 -3.67 36.25
CA GLU A 165 -18.55 -2.55 36.47
C GLU A 165 -17.34 -3.07 37.24
N GLU A 166 -16.16 -3.00 36.62
CA GLU A 166 -14.90 -3.39 37.24
C GLU A 166 -13.97 -2.18 37.29
N ARG A 167 -13.40 -1.92 38.46
CA ARG A 167 -12.38 -0.88 38.62
C ARG A 167 -11.03 -1.41 38.14
N ILE A 168 -10.46 -0.75 37.13
CA ILE A 168 -9.13 -1.04 36.59
C ILE A 168 -8.23 0.14 36.91
N ALA A 169 -7.27 -0.08 37.82
CA ALA A 169 -6.46 0.99 38.39
C ALA A 169 -7.34 2.07 39.06
N ASP A 170 -7.35 3.28 38.52
CA ASP A 170 -8.13 4.40 39.05
C ASP A 170 -9.42 4.67 38.28
N ASP A 171 -9.66 3.96 37.19
CA ASP A 171 -10.84 4.13 36.33
C ASP A 171 -11.85 3.01 36.55
N ASP A 172 -13.13 3.39 36.62
CA ASP A 172 -14.25 2.45 36.64
C ASP A 172 -14.68 2.14 35.19
N VAL A 173 -14.59 0.87 34.81
CA VAL A 173 -14.85 0.43 33.43
C VAL A 173 -16.02 -0.54 33.42
N ILE A 174 -17.01 -0.26 32.57
CA ILE A 174 -18.14 -1.17 32.34
C ILE A 174 -17.70 -2.24 31.33
N MET A 175 -17.64 -3.49 31.76
CA MET A 175 -17.38 -4.65 30.93
C MET A 175 -18.68 -5.35 30.56
N ILE A 176 -18.96 -5.40 29.26
CA ILE A 176 -20.05 -6.19 28.68
C ILE A 176 -19.47 -7.53 28.23
N LYS A 177 -19.81 -8.62 28.90
CA LYS A 177 -19.36 -9.99 28.61
C LYS A 177 -20.53 -10.77 28.00
N GLY A 178 -20.28 -11.48 26.90
CA GLY A 178 -21.29 -12.34 26.29
C GLY A 178 -20.72 -13.30 25.26
N LYS A 179 -21.07 -14.59 25.36
CA LYS A 179 -20.66 -15.63 24.40
C LYS A 179 -21.41 -15.54 23.08
N GLU A 180 -22.59 -14.93 23.06
CA GLU A 180 -23.40 -14.78 21.84
C GLU A 180 -22.99 -13.58 20.98
N ASN A 181 -22.46 -12.52 21.59
CA ASN A 181 -21.94 -11.34 20.87
C ASN A 181 -20.55 -11.60 20.30
N LYS A 182 -20.49 -12.26 19.15
CA LYS A 182 -19.24 -12.49 18.40
C LYS A 182 -18.76 -11.27 17.60
N SER A 183 -19.42 -10.12 17.70
CA SER A 183 -19.17 -8.96 16.81
C SER A 183 -18.17 -7.94 17.36
N ALA A 184 -17.81 -8.00 18.65
CA ALA A 184 -16.94 -7.02 19.28
C ALA A 184 -15.93 -7.68 20.23
N VAL A 185 -14.70 -7.16 20.23
CA VAL A 185 -13.63 -7.54 21.16
C VAL A 185 -12.95 -6.26 21.63
N SER A 186 -12.77 -6.13 22.95
CA SER A 186 -12.01 -5.05 23.57
C SER A 186 -10.72 -5.61 24.15
N LEU A 187 -9.60 -4.94 23.88
CA LEU A 187 -8.28 -5.30 24.43
C LEU A 187 -7.91 -4.26 25.48
N ILE A 188 -7.68 -4.72 26.71
CA ILE A 188 -7.27 -3.84 27.81
C ILE A 188 -5.77 -4.00 28.00
N LEU A 189 -5.03 -2.91 27.83
CA LEU A 189 -3.58 -2.90 27.97
C LEU A 189 -3.21 -2.50 29.38
N ARG A 190 -2.30 -3.28 29.99
CA ARG A 190 -1.74 -2.98 31.32
C ARG A 190 -0.24 -2.82 31.16
N VAL A 191 0.25 -1.63 31.46
CA VAL A 191 1.64 -1.23 31.22
C VAL A 191 2.15 -0.43 32.40
N ALA A 192 3.47 -0.30 32.53
CA ALA A 192 4.11 0.34 33.67
C ALA A 192 3.91 1.87 33.73
N ASN A 193 3.73 2.53 32.59
CA ASN A 193 3.53 3.97 32.48
C ASN A 193 2.77 4.34 31.19
N ASP A 194 2.26 5.57 31.12
CA ASP A 194 1.46 6.07 30.01
C ASP A 194 2.26 6.18 28.70
N TYR A 195 3.56 6.51 28.77
CA TYR A 195 4.42 6.56 27.57
C TYR A 195 4.53 5.19 26.89
N MET A 196 4.64 4.12 27.67
CA MET A 196 4.64 2.76 27.15
C MET A 196 3.24 2.32 26.73
N LEU A 197 2.18 2.84 27.38
CA LEU A 197 0.80 2.59 26.96
C LEU A 197 0.55 3.15 25.55
N ASP A 198 0.91 4.40 25.30
CA ASP A 198 0.79 5.07 24.00
C ASP A 198 1.54 4.30 22.90
N GLU A 199 2.77 3.87 23.22
CA GLU A 199 3.55 3.09 22.26
C GLU A 199 2.92 1.72 22.04
N MET A 200 2.51 1.00 23.09
CA MET A 200 1.85 -0.30 22.95
C MET A 200 0.56 -0.24 22.14
N GLU A 201 -0.23 0.82 22.32
CA GLU A 201 -1.43 1.08 21.50
C GLU A 201 -1.05 1.21 20.02
N ARG A 202 -0.04 2.02 19.69
CA ARG A 202 0.46 2.19 18.31
C ARG A 202 0.97 0.87 17.73
N VAL A 203 1.71 0.08 18.49
CA VAL A 203 2.23 -1.20 18.01
C VAL A 203 1.08 -2.19 17.70
N LEU A 204 0.11 -2.29 18.60
CA LEU A 204 -1.04 -3.16 18.40
C LEU A 204 -1.90 -2.67 17.23
N HIS A 205 -2.04 -1.36 17.06
CA HIS A 205 -2.71 -0.77 15.91
C HIS A 205 -2.14 -1.26 14.59
N ASP A 206 -0.84 -1.08 14.41
CA ASP A 206 -0.16 -1.43 13.17
C ASP A 206 -0.31 -2.92 12.87
N SER A 207 -0.22 -3.75 13.92
CA SER A 207 -0.34 -5.20 13.81
C SER A 207 -1.76 -5.63 13.44
N LEU A 208 -2.77 -5.04 14.08
CA LEU A 208 -4.18 -5.21 13.77
C LEU A 208 -4.48 -4.79 12.32
N SER A 209 -3.96 -3.65 11.91
CA SER A 209 -4.07 -3.13 10.54
C SER A 209 -3.44 -4.06 9.50
N ILE A 210 -2.25 -4.61 9.78
CA ILE A 210 -1.56 -5.55 8.87
C ILE A 210 -2.32 -6.87 8.73
N VAL A 211 -2.83 -7.43 9.82
CA VAL A 211 -3.66 -8.66 9.79
C VAL A 211 -4.96 -8.39 9.04
N LYS A 212 -5.61 -7.24 9.27
CA LYS A 212 -6.77 -6.80 8.50
C LYS A 212 -6.46 -6.73 7.01
N ARG A 213 -5.38 -6.06 6.59
CA ARG A 213 -4.99 -5.98 5.17
C ARG A 213 -4.65 -7.34 4.56
N THR A 214 -4.19 -8.29 5.37
CA THR A 214 -3.93 -9.66 4.92
C THR A 214 -5.23 -10.43 4.66
N LEU A 215 -6.28 -10.15 5.44
CA LEU A 215 -7.57 -10.84 5.40
C LEU A 215 -8.62 -10.17 4.51
N GLU A 216 -8.56 -8.85 4.36
CA GLU A 216 -9.46 -8.10 3.48
C GLU A 216 -9.20 -8.47 2.03
N SER A 217 -10.19 -9.07 1.39
CA SER A 217 -10.26 -9.11 -0.07
C SER A 217 -10.91 -7.81 -0.50
N ILE A 218 -10.11 -6.81 -0.85
CA ILE A 218 -10.66 -5.55 -1.37
C ILE A 218 -11.19 -5.82 -2.78
N ILE A 219 -12.50 -5.68 -2.94
CA ILE A 219 -13.13 -5.37 -4.22
C ILE A 219 -12.99 -3.85 -4.35
N MET A 220 -12.09 -3.38 -5.21
CA MET A 220 -12.11 -2.00 -5.67
C MET A 220 -13.03 -1.96 -6.89
N GLU A 221 -14.29 -1.58 -6.66
CA GLU A 221 -15.15 -1.04 -7.72
C GLU A 221 -14.81 0.45 -7.84
N MET A 222 -14.21 0.86 -8.96
CA MET A 222 -14.26 2.26 -9.38
C MET A 222 -15.52 2.45 -10.21
N GLY A 223 -16.22 3.56 -9.97
CA GLY A 223 -17.62 3.78 -10.34
C GLY A 223 -17.94 3.58 -11.82
N GLU A 224 -19.03 2.86 -12.09
CA GLU A 224 -19.69 2.88 -13.38
C GLU A 224 -20.34 4.25 -13.61
N SER A 225 -19.73 5.08 -14.48
CA SER A 225 -20.48 6.09 -15.20
C SER A 225 -21.33 5.39 -16.26
N ARG A 226 -22.64 5.37 -16.03
CA ARG A 226 -23.67 4.82 -16.93
C ARG A 226 -23.58 5.47 -18.32
N GLY A 227 -23.45 4.65 -19.37
CA GLY A 227 -23.73 5.09 -20.74
C GLY A 227 -23.01 4.32 -21.84
N GLY A 228 -23.33 3.03 -22.01
CA GLY A 228 -22.76 2.22 -23.09
C GLY A 228 -23.25 2.58 -24.49
N GLY A 229 -22.30 2.64 -25.43
CA GLY A 229 -22.53 2.59 -26.88
C GLY A 229 -21.35 1.90 -27.56
N ALA A 230 -21.39 0.57 -27.62
CA ALA A 230 -20.31 -0.26 -28.15
C ALA A 230 -20.10 -0.04 -29.67
N TRP A 231 -18.86 0.27 -30.08
CA TRP A 231 -18.44 0.24 -31.48
C TRP A 231 -17.51 -0.95 -31.73
N LYS A 232 -17.78 -1.72 -32.81
CA LYS A 232 -16.97 -2.89 -33.23
C LYS A 232 -16.05 -2.52 -34.39
N PRO A 233 -14.80 -3.01 -34.43
CA PRO A 233 -13.86 -2.65 -35.48
C PRO A 233 -13.99 -3.57 -36.71
N GLY A 234 -14.07 -2.97 -37.89
CA GLY A 234 -13.93 -3.67 -39.17
C GLY A 234 -13.93 -2.69 -40.34
N GLY A 235 -12.78 -2.50 -40.98
CA GLY A 235 -12.65 -1.75 -42.25
C GLY A 235 -11.26 -1.15 -42.45
N VAL A 236 -10.61 -1.50 -43.56
CA VAL A 236 -9.18 -1.27 -43.87
C VAL A 236 -8.99 -0.02 -44.73
N ALA A 237 -7.95 0.76 -44.40
CA ALA A 237 -7.13 1.69 -45.19
C ALA A 237 -7.73 2.70 -46.20
N GLY A 238 -7.33 3.96 -46.04
CA GLY A 238 -7.28 4.97 -47.09
C GLY A 238 -6.36 6.12 -46.67
N GLU A 239 -5.27 6.31 -47.41
CA GLU A 239 -4.29 7.38 -47.25
C GLU A 239 -4.93 8.77 -47.39
N GLY A 240 -4.61 9.69 -46.47
CA GLY A 240 -5.12 11.06 -46.47
C GLY A 240 -4.77 11.75 -45.16
N GLY A 241 -3.53 12.25 -45.08
CA GLY A 241 -2.90 12.70 -43.84
C GLY A 241 -3.55 13.91 -43.16
N PHE A 242 -3.47 13.90 -41.82
CA PHE A 242 -3.03 14.97 -40.90
C PHE A 242 -3.55 16.42 -41.04
N GLY A 243 -4.39 16.75 -42.02
CA GLY A 243 -4.79 18.13 -42.35
C GLY A 243 -6.25 18.48 -42.06
N GLN A 244 -7.06 17.59 -41.49
CA GLN A 244 -8.49 17.84 -41.22
C GLN A 244 -8.92 17.62 -39.76
N MET A 245 -8.00 17.78 -38.80
CA MET A 245 -8.32 17.80 -37.35
C MET A 245 -8.18 19.19 -36.70
N ILE A 246 -7.96 20.26 -37.47
CA ILE A 246 -7.73 21.61 -36.92
C ILE A 246 -8.96 22.53 -37.01
N ASP A 247 -10.01 22.16 -37.75
CA ASP A 247 -11.13 23.07 -38.08
C ASP A 247 -12.45 22.76 -37.35
N ARG A 248 -12.41 21.92 -36.32
CA ARG A 248 -13.49 21.80 -35.34
C ARG A 248 -12.86 22.04 -33.99
N GLY A 249 -13.06 23.24 -33.43
CA GLY A 249 -12.52 23.68 -32.15
C GLY A 249 -13.00 22.85 -30.95
N GLY A 250 -12.63 21.56 -30.91
CA GLY A 250 -12.61 20.72 -29.73
C GLY A 250 -11.21 20.81 -29.12
N GLY A 251 -11.16 21.04 -27.82
CA GLY A 251 -9.92 21.13 -27.06
C GLY A 251 -9.10 19.85 -27.12
N PHE A 252 -7.84 19.97 -26.71
CA PHE A 252 -6.89 18.88 -26.46
C PHE A 252 -7.30 18.01 -25.25
N ASP A 253 -8.60 17.80 -25.02
CA ASP A 253 -9.16 17.04 -23.90
C ASP A 253 -9.56 15.61 -24.30
N ASP A 254 -9.58 15.28 -25.61
CA ASP A 254 -10.00 13.96 -26.11
C ASP A 254 -8.82 13.10 -26.62
N ILE A 255 -7.79 12.92 -25.78
CA ILE A 255 -6.97 11.71 -25.85
C ILE A 255 -7.53 10.78 -24.78
N ASP A 256 -8.37 9.83 -25.18
CA ASP A 256 -8.97 8.79 -24.35
C ASP A 256 -7.89 7.97 -23.61
N ILE A 257 -7.47 8.47 -22.44
CA ILE A 257 -6.62 7.75 -21.47
C ILE A 257 -7.43 6.66 -20.74
N GLU A 258 -8.76 6.66 -20.84
CA GLU A 258 -9.64 5.68 -20.20
C GLU A 258 -9.55 4.25 -20.77
N LEU A 259 -9.05 4.04 -21.99
CA LEU A 259 -8.98 2.69 -22.59
C LEU A 259 -7.86 1.79 -22.06
N ILE A 260 -6.94 2.31 -21.23
CA ILE A 260 -5.84 1.53 -20.64
C ILE A 260 -6.14 1.15 -19.16
N TYR A 261 -7.11 1.79 -18.52
CA TYR A 261 -7.41 1.58 -17.09
C TYR A 261 -8.53 0.55 -16.82
N GLY A 262 -9.33 0.18 -17.83
CA GLY A 262 -10.41 -0.79 -17.70
C GLY A 262 -9.99 -2.25 -17.80
N SER A 263 -9.26 -2.80 -16.82
CA SER A 263 -9.11 -4.27 -16.60
C SER A 263 -8.45 -4.69 -15.28
N LEU A 264 -8.33 -3.81 -14.28
CA LEU A 264 -7.68 -4.11 -13.00
C LEU A 264 -8.60 -4.02 -11.78
N SER A 265 -9.91 -4.20 -11.96
CA SER A 265 -10.81 -4.71 -10.90
C SER A 265 -10.55 -6.20 -10.63
N ARG A 266 -9.28 -6.60 -10.54
CA ARG A 266 -8.93 -7.89 -9.98
C ARG A 266 -9.08 -7.74 -8.48
N LEU A 267 -10.05 -8.46 -7.93
CA LEU A 267 -10.03 -8.99 -6.57
C LEU A 267 -8.56 -9.07 -6.13
N PHE A 268 -8.11 -8.31 -5.13
CA PHE A 268 -6.84 -8.66 -4.51
C PHE A 268 -7.17 -9.84 -3.59
N PRO A 269 -6.98 -11.12 -4.01
CA PRO A 269 -7.16 -12.20 -3.06
C PRO A 269 -6.13 -12.01 -1.95
N CYS A 270 -6.45 -12.46 -0.73
CA CYS A 270 -5.53 -12.49 0.40
C CYS A 270 -4.17 -13.09 -0.05
N LYS A 271 -3.20 -12.21 -0.32
CA LYS A 271 -1.89 -12.53 -0.89
C LYS A 271 -0.82 -11.95 0.02
N VAL A 272 0.21 -12.74 0.25
CA VAL A 272 1.36 -12.37 1.05
C VAL A 272 2.64 -12.57 0.26
N VAL A 273 3.67 -11.84 0.64
CA VAL A 273 5.01 -11.89 0.06
C VAL A 273 6.03 -12.17 1.17
N ALA A 274 7.19 -12.71 0.78
CA ALA A 274 8.30 -12.86 1.71
C ALA A 274 8.81 -11.47 2.13
N GLY A 275 8.91 -11.24 3.44
CA GLY A 275 9.44 -10.00 4.00
C GLY A 275 10.98 -9.99 4.04
N GLY A 276 11.55 -9.03 4.77
CA GLY A 276 13.01 -8.90 4.93
C GLY A 276 13.74 -8.59 3.61
N CYS A 277 13.19 -7.65 2.85
CA CYS A 277 13.74 -7.14 1.59
C CYS A 277 13.87 -8.14 0.43
N ALA A 278 13.19 -9.28 0.48
CA ALA A 278 13.15 -10.25 -0.62
C ALA A 278 12.50 -9.67 -1.89
N VAL A 279 11.46 -8.83 -1.72
CA VAL A 279 10.71 -8.23 -2.83
C VAL A 279 11.57 -7.21 -3.57
N GLU A 280 12.24 -6.33 -2.83
CA GLU A 280 13.08 -5.25 -3.33
C GLU A 280 14.26 -5.80 -4.14
N ALA A 281 14.93 -6.83 -3.63
CA ALA A 281 16.02 -7.48 -4.36
C ALA A 281 15.55 -8.28 -5.58
N ALA A 282 14.38 -8.95 -5.50
CA ALA A 282 13.80 -9.62 -6.64
C ALA A 282 13.41 -8.64 -7.76
N LEU A 283 12.80 -7.52 -7.39
CA LEU A 283 12.41 -6.47 -8.33
C LEU A 283 13.61 -5.80 -8.98
N SER A 284 14.65 -5.49 -8.20
CA SER A 284 15.89 -4.93 -8.74
C SER A 284 16.47 -5.81 -9.86
N VAL A 285 16.65 -7.11 -9.61
CA VAL A 285 17.19 -8.03 -10.62
C VAL A 285 16.27 -8.19 -11.82
N TYR A 286 14.96 -8.21 -11.59
CA TYR A 286 13.97 -8.36 -12.67
C TYR A 286 13.95 -7.13 -13.59
N LEU A 287 13.95 -5.93 -13.02
CA LEU A 287 13.92 -4.67 -13.75
C LEU A 287 15.24 -4.44 -14.49
N GLU A 288 16.39 -4.82 -13.92
CA GLU A 288 17.67 -4.81 -14.63
C GLU A 288 17.65 -5.72 -15.87
N TYR A 289 17.09 -6.93 -15.74
CA TYR A 289 16.94 -7.83 -16.88
C TYR A 289 15.99 -7.25 -17.94
N LEU A 290 14.87 -6.67 -17.51
CA LEU A 290 13.93 -5.99 -18.40
C LEU A 290 14.59 -4.82 -19.13
N ALA A 291 15.43 -4.04 -18.45
CA ALA A 291 16.14 -2.91 -19.03
C ALA A 291 17.02 -3.32 -20.22
N THR A 292 17.59 -4.54 -20.21
CA THR A 292 18.36 -5.07 -21.36
C THR A 292 17.53 -5.33 -22.61
N THR A 293 16.20 -5.42 -22.47
CA THR A 293 15.27 -5.63 -23.59
C THR A 293 14.74 -4.33 -24.19
N LEU A 294 15.06 -3.19 -23.58
CA LEU A 294 14.56 -1.86 -23.93
C LEU A 294 15.63 -1.00 -24.64
N GLY A 295 15.19 0.12 -25.21
CA GLY A 295 16.08 1.06 -25.92
C GLY A 295 17.05 1.80 -24.99
N SER A 296 18.09 2.42 -25.55
CA SER A 296 19.22 2.98 -24.78
C SER A 296 18.87 4.01 -23.71
N ARG A 297 17.88 4.88 -23.94
CA ARG A 297 17.47 5.91 -22.97
C ARG A 297 16.56 5.35 -21.86
N GLU A 298 15.65 4.46 -22.22
CA GLU A 298 14.72 3.82 -21.28
C GLU A 298 15.45 2.83 -20.37
N GLN A 299 16.45 2.14 -20.92
CA GLN A 299 17.32 1.21 -20.21
C GLN A 299 17.99 1.89 -19.01
N LEU A 300 18.56 3.09 -19.19
CA LEU A 300 19.21 3.81 -18.10
C LEU A 300 18.23 4.13 -16.97
N ALA A 301 17.07 4.68 -17.30
CA ALA A 301 16.06 5.06 -16.30
C ALA A 301 15.57 3.86 -15.48
N ILE A 302 15.32 2.72 -16.13
CA ILE A 302 14.84 1.51 -15.44
C ILE A 302 15.96 0.86 -14.61
N THR A 303 17.20 0.92 -15.09
CA THR A 303 18.37 0.43 -14.33
C THR A 303 18.56 1.25 -13.06
N GLU A 304 18.51 2.57 -13.14
CA GLU A 304 18.60 3.45 -11.97
C GLU A 304 17.45 3.22 -10.99
N PHE A 305 16.22 3.05 -11.50
CA PHE A 305 15.08 2.69 -10.66
C PHE A 305 15.30 1.34 -9.96
N ALA A 306 15.83 0.34 -10.66
CA ALA A 306 16.15 -0.97 -10.11
C ALA A 306 17.24 -0.91 -9.03
N GLU A 307 18.25 -0.05 -9.20
CA GLU A 307 19.28 0.18 -8.19
C GLU A 307 18.74 0.92 -6.97
N SER A 308 17.81 1.87 -7.16
CA SER A 308 17.18 2.62 -6.08
C SER A 308 16.45 1.71 -5.09
N LEU A 309 15.82 0.62 -5.56
CA LEU A 309 15.14 -0.36 -4.71
C LEU A 309 16.09 -1.06 -3.72
N LEU A 310 17.39 -1.13 -4.03
CA LEU A 310 18.39 -1.72 -3.14
C LEU A 310 18.78 -0.82 -1.97
N ILE A 311 18.26 0.42 -1.89
CA ILE A 311 18.56 1.32 -0.77
C ILE A 311 18.02 0.76 0.56
N ILE A 312 16.81 0.19 0.54
CA ILE A 312 16.16 -0.38 1.73
C ILE A 312 16.99 -1.52 2.33
N PRO A 313 17.38 -2.57 1.57
CA PRO A 313 18.21 -3.63 2.13
C PRO A 313 19.58 -3.13 2.59
N LYS A 314 20.20 -2.16 1.89
CA LYS A 314 21.47 -1.58 2.31
C LYS A 314 21.35 -0.91 3.69
N ILE A 315 20.33 -0.05 3.89
CA ILE A 315 20.11 0.65 5.14
C ILE A 315 19.82 -0.32 6.29
N LEU A 316 18.97 -1.34 6.07
CA LEU A 316 18.67 -2.32 7.12
C LEU A 316 19.89 -3.12 7.57
N VAL A 317 20.77 -3.48 6.64
CA VAL A 317 22.00 -4.20 6.96
C VAL A 317 23.00 -3.30 7.70
N VAL A 318 23.10 -2.03 7.31
CA VAL A 318 23.91 -1.03 8.02
C VAL A 318 23.39 -0.80 9.45
N ASN A 319 22.08 -0.70 9.64
CA ASN A 319 21.45 -0.57 10.96
C ASN A 319 21.73 -1.80 11.84
N ALA A 320 21.91 -2.98 11.25
CA ALA A 320 22.31 -4.19 11.95
C ALA A 320 23.83 -4.28 12.23
N ALA A 321 24.61 -3.24 11.88
CA ALA A 321 26.06 -3.19 11.99
C ALA A 321 26.75 -4.38 11.28
N LYS A 322 26.27 -4.74 10.08
CA LYS A 322 26.83 -5.79 9.22
C LYS A 322 27.34 -5.21 7.91
N ASP A 323 28.11 -6.00 7.15
CA ASP A 323 28.59 -5.61 5.83
C ASP A 323 27.45 -5.68 4.79
N ALA A 324 26.95 -4.50 4.41
CA ALA A 324 25.90 -4.37 3.39
C ALA A 324 26.36 -4.84 2.01
N THR A 325 27.64 -4.68 1.66
CA THR A 325 28.16 -5.07 0.35
C THR A 325 28.09 -6.57 0.17
N GLU A 326 28.55 -7.33 1.17
CA GLU A 326 28.56 -8.79 1.11
C GLU A 326 27.12 -9.36 1.11
N ILE A 327 26.28 -8.90 2.02
CA ILE A 327 24.94 -9.48 2.23
C ILE A 327 24.00 -9.14 1.08
N VAL A 328 24.00 -7.89 0.59
CA VAL A 328 23.15 -7.47 -0.53
C VAL A 328 23.60 -8.13 -1.84
N ALA A 329 24.91 -8.30 -2.06
CA ALA A 329 25.41 -9.03 -3.22
C ALA A 329 24.95 -10.50 -3.22
N LYS A 330 25.03 -11.19 -2.07
CA LYS A 330 24.50 -12.55 -1.92
C LYS A 330 22.99 -12.61 -2.18
N LEU A 331 22.23 -11.68 -1.62
CA LEU A 331 20.79 -11.60 -1.82
C LEU A 331 20.45 -11.49 -3.32
N ARG A 332 21.08 -10.56 -4.05
CA ARG A 332 20.90 -10.41 -5.50
C ARG A 332 21.25 -11.68 -6.27
N ALA A 333 22.34 -12.36 -5.91
CA ALA A 333 22.74 -13.61 -6.57
C ALA A 333 21.69 -14.72 -6.44
N TYR A 334 21.02 -14.83 -5.27
CA TYR A 334 19.91 -15.77 -5.08
C TYR A 334 18.71 -15.43 -5.97
N HIS A 335 18.31 -14.16 -6.03
CA HIS A 335 17.18 -13.75 -6.87
C HIS A 335 17.47 -13.88 -8.37
N HIS A 336 18.70 -13.57 -8.81
CA HIS A 336 19.14 -13.83 -10.18
C HIS A 336 19.06 -15.31 -10.53
N THR A 337 19.51 -16.18 -9.62
CA THR A 337 19.39 -17.63 -9.81
C THR A 337 17.93 -18.09 -9.85
N ALA A 338 17.06 -17.50 -9.03
CA ALA A 338 15.63 -17.81 -8.97
C ALA A 338 14.89 -17.44 -10.26
N GLN A 339 15.32 -16.37 -10.93
CA GLN A 339 14.70 -15.88 -12.17
C GLN A 339 15.24 -16.59 -13.42
N THR A 340 16.52 -16.98 -13.41
CA THR A 340 17.16 -17.66 -14.56
C THR A 340 16.89 -19.16 -14.60
N LYS A 341 16.78 -19.83 -13.43
CA LYS A 341 16.58 -21.28 -13.36
C LYS A 341 15.21 -21.62 -12.77
N ALA A 342 14.34 -22.22 -13.59
CA ALA A 342 13.00 -22.64 -13.19
C ALA A 342 13.02 -23.59 -11.97
N ASP A 343 14.01 -24.47 -11.89
CA ASP A 343 14.18 -25.46 -10.81
C ASP A 343 14.46 -24.80 -9.44
N LYS A 344 14.98 -23.56 -9.45
CA LYS A 344 15.39 -22.83 -8.26
C LYS A 344 14.45 -21.68 -7.91
N LYS A 345 13.21 -21.72 -8.38
CA LYS A 345 12.21 -20.69 -8.07
C LYS A 345 11.99 -20.46 -6.57
N HIS A 346 12.19 -21.48 -5.72
CA HIS A 346 12.09 -21.35 -4.26
C HIS A 346 13.03 -20.28 -3.67
N LEU A 347 14.14 -19.96 -4.35
CA LEU A 347 15.07 -18.92 -3.94
C LEU A 347 14.50 -17.50 -4.09
N SER A 348 13.35 -17.31 -4.74
CA SER A 348 12.69 -16.00 -4.81
C SER A 348 12.19 -15.50 -3.45
N SER A 349 12.07 -16.40 -2.46
CA SER A 349 11.67 -16.09 -1.08
C SER A 349 12.87 -15.88 -0.15
N MET A 350 14.09 -15.87 -0.69
CA MET A 350 15.28 -15.54 0.08
C MET A 350 15.21 -14.07 0.48
N GLY A 351 15.44 -13.79 1.76
CA GLY A 351 15.52 -12.45 2.30
C GLY A 351 16.63 -12.33 3.34
N LEU A 352 16.70 -11.15 3.95
CA LEU A 352 17.69 -10.80 4.96
C LEU A 352 17.34 -11.39 6.32
N ASP A 353 18.34 -11.98 6.99
CA ASP A 353 18.34 -12.30 8.41
C ASP A 353 19.36 -11.40 9.11
N LEU A 354 18.87 -10.30 9.68
CA LEU A 354 19.70 -9.29 10.33
C LEU A 354 20.30 -9.77 11.66
N LEU A 355 19.64 -10.72 12.35
CA LEU A 355 20.11 -11.27 13.62
C LEU A 355 21.38 -12.09 13.43
N LYS A 356 21.38 -12.95 12.40
CA LYS A 356 22.53 -13.79 12.05
C LYS A 356 23.50 -13.11 11.08
N GLY A 357 23.07 -12.06 10.38
CA GLY A 357 23.85 -11.41 9.32
C GLY A 357 23.97 -12.29 8.07
N THR A 358 22.96 -13.10 7.78
CA THR A 358 22.94 -14.04 6.64
C THR A 358 21.68 -13.86 5.79
N THR A 359 21.60 -14.57 4.66
CA THR A 359 20.36 -14.67 3.87
C THR A 359 19.68 -16.01 4.16
N ARG A 360 18.35 -16.03 4.22
CA ARG A 360 17.55 -17.23 4.49
C ARG A 360 16.23 -17.20 3.75
N ASN A 361 15.53 -18.33 3.66
CA ASN A 361 14.17 -18.37 3.15
C ASN A 361 13.21 -17.73 4.19
N ASN A 362 12.76 -16.52 3.90
CA ASN A 362 11.93 -15.74 4.83
C ASN A 362 10.48 -16.21 4.86
N LEU A 363 10.00 -16.84 3.79
CA LEU A 363 8.67 -17.45 3.78
C LEU A 363 8.59 -18.65 4.74
N GLU A 364 9.64 -19.48 4.77
CA GLU A 364 9.75 -20.61 5.71
C GLU A 364 10.03 -20.16 7.14
N ALA A 365 10.81 -19.09 7.32
CA ALA A 365 11.09 -18.52 8.63
C ALA A 365 9.90 -17.74 9.24
N GLY A 366 8.78 -17.61 8.52
CA GLY A 366 7.60 -16.89 8.99
C GLY A 366 7.73 -15.36 8.94
N VAL A 367 8.67 -14.82 8.15
CA VAL A 367 8.79 -13.38 7.90
C VAL A 367 7.98 -13.03 6.65
N ILE A 368 6.76 -12.54 6.87
CA ILE A 368 5.73 -12.44 5.83
C ILE A 368 5.08 -11.06 5.92
N GLU A 369 4.83 -10.44 4.76
CA GLU A 369 4.18 -9.15 4.66
C GLU A 369 2.98 -9.19 3.69
N PRO A 370 1.94 -8.36 3.87
CA PRO A 370 0.82 -8.28 2.94
C PRO A 370 1.30 -7.75 1.58
N ALA A 371 0.97 -8.46 0.49
CA ALA A 371 1.37 -8.03 -0.86
C ALA A 371 0.85 -6.62 -1.20
N MET A 372 -0.36 -6.29 -0.72
CA MET A 372 -0.96 -4.98 -0.89
C MET A 372 -0.11 -3.84 -0.31
N SER A 373 0.56 -4.07 0.82
CA SER A 373 1.44 -3.06 1.42
C SER A 373 2.59 -2.74 0.47
N LYS A 374 3.27 -3.75 -0.07
CA LYS A 374 4.35 -3.55 -1.05
C LYS A 374 3.88 -2.92 -2.35
N VAL A 375 2.75 -3.35 -2.89
CA VAL A 375 2.20 -2.77 -4.12
C VAL A 375 1.86 -1.29 -3.91
N LYS A 376 1.29 -0.91 -2.76
CA LYS A 376 1.02 0.50 -2.44
C LYS A 376 2.28 1.33 -2.18
N ILE A 377 3.35 0.74 -1.64
CA ILE A 377 4.63 1.44 -1.47
C ILE A 377 5.28 1.74 -2.82
N ILE A 378 5.19 0.81 -3.78
CA ILE A 378 5.82 0.94 -5.10
C ILE A 378 4.98 1.80 -6.03
N LYS A 379 3.65 1.71 -5.94
CA LYS A 379 2.74 2.49 -6.77
C LYS A 379 2.61 3.89 -6.17
N VAL A 380 3.03 4.91 -6.92
CA VAL A 380 2.65 6.30 -6.59
C VAL A 380 1.13 6.38 -6.61
N GLN A 381 0.57 6.77 -5.48
CA GLN A 381 -0.87 6.81 -5.26
C GLN A 381 -1.42 7.99 -6.05
N ASP A 382 -2.07 7.70 -7.17
CA ASP A 382 -2.90 8.67 -7.87
C ASP A 382 -4.13 8.89 -6.98
N HIS A 383 -4.05 9.92 -6.14
CA HIS A 383 -5.21 10.43 -5.42
C HIS A 383 -6.01 11.28 -6.42
N GLY A 384 -6.59 10.62 -7.42
CA GLY A 384 -7.75 11.16 -8.11
C GLY A 384 -8.90 11.16 -7.10
N ASP A 385 -9.48 12.34 -6.89
CA ASP A 385 -10.65 12.63 -6.05
C ASP A 385 -10.38 12.78 -4.54
N GLU A 386 -10.11 14.03 -4.12
CA GLU A 386 -10.79 14.74 -3.02
C GLU A 386 -10.09 16.11 -2.79
N PHE A 387 -10.46 17.11 -3.60
CA PHE A 387 -10.44 18.53 -3.24
C PHE A 387 -11.57 19.27 -3.94
#